data_AF-L7U8Z9-F1
#
_entry.id   AF-L7U8Z9-F1
#
_cell.length_a   1.000
_cell.length_b   1.000
_cell.length_c   1.000
_cell.angle_alpha   90.00
_cell.angle_beta   90.00
_cell.angle_gamma   90.00
#
_symmetry.space_group_name_H-M   'P 1'
#
loop_
_entity.id
_entity.type
_entity.pdbx_description
1 polymer ?
#
loop_
_entity_poly.entity_id
_entity_poly.type
_entity_poly.pdbx_seq_one_letter_code
_entity_poly.pdbx_strand_id
1 'polypeptide(L)'
;MLRPLDMKRHILSLLTAGLAAGTAMLASTQASAVMARAQAPVRGPSSRSRRAEDVERLETPQVEAEHVKVEQAVRGREEHRPPVLLFSASFYGTLAAARCFGRNGIDVAVADPGKLGPASWSRFVGRRVQCPPESQPEAFLAWLLDFGRSEPRRHVLYPTSDELAWLVSVHAEELSKYFHLYDPGVEAVYGLLNKRKLFEAGQQAGLTLPRTWFPESEADLEAISREARFPVLIKPTTQILYSTHRKGLPVAEPSQLVEEYRAFARDGYAPMLVDFDPAVARPMVQEFHPEAAQGIYSLSGFVDETGDVFEVRGAMKVLQRPRRLGVGVCFESAPVRQDLADGLKRLCQKLGYHGVFEVEFIQTKDSFLLIDFNPRYYGQMGFDIARGLPLPLMAYHAAVGDSDALGDVVAAARAWKGKGEVFCNRIALEMLLNLQRLSGALPADEARQWRRWLQSHRDVAVDPLIDSDDMMPSAVEVAQIVYGSARHPRAFLRMMVLNR
;
A
#
# COMPACT_ATOMS: atom_id res chain seq x y z
N MET A 1 -19.87 -24.33 11.04
CA MET A 1 -18.74 -23.40 11.25
C MET A 1 -17.46 -24.21 11.37
N LEU A 2 -16.52 -24.08 10.42
CA LEU A 2 -15.20 -24.71 10.51
C LEU A 2 -14.31 -23.92 11.48
N ARG A 3 -13.42 -24.59 12.23
CA ARG A 3 -12.51 -23.92 13.17
C ARG A 3 -11.55 -22.98 12.39
N PRO A 4 -11.07 -21.86 12.97
CA PRO A 4 -10.21 -20.89 12.28
C PRO A 4 -8.93 -21.49 11.66
N LEU A 5 -8.37 -22.53 12.27
CA LEU A 5 -7.21 -23.28 11.76
C LEU A 5 -7.53 -24.11 10.50
N ASP A 6 -8.74 -24.65 10.40
CA ASP A 6 -9.18 -25.46 9.26
C ASP A 6 -9.51 -24.58 8.05
N MET A 7 -10.08 -23.40 8.28
CA MET A 7 -10.36 -22.43 7.21
C MET A 7 -9.06 -21.87 6.60
N LYS A 8 -8.02 -21.63 7.42
CA LYS A 8 -6.68 -21.21 6.94
C LYS A 8 -6.03 -22.30 6.06
N ARG A 9 -6.13 -23.57 6.44
CA ARG A 9 -5.67 -24.70 5.60
C ARG A 9 -6.50 -24.83 4.32
N HIS A 10 -7.81 -24.60 4.39
CA HIS A 10 -8.71 -24.69 3.24
C HIS A 10 -8.44 -23.58 2.21
N ILE A 11 -8.22 -22.34 2.64
CA ILE A 11 -7.86 -21.22 1.75
C ILE A 11 -6.48 -21.47 1.10
N LEU A 12 -5.49 -21.93 1.87
CA LEU A 12 -4.17 -22.29 1.32
C LEU A 12 -4.26 -23.46 0.32
N SER A 13 -5.12 -24.44 0.61
CA SER A 13 -5.40 -25.57 -0.27
C SER A 13 -6.11 -25.13 -1.56
N LEU A 14 -7.06 -24.20 -1.49
CA LEU A 14 -7.75 -23.62 -2.65
C LEU A 14 -6.80 -22.78 -3.52
N LEU A 15 -5.89 -22.01 -2.91
CA LEU A 15 -4.83 -21.31 -3.64
C LEU A 15 -3.89 -22.27 -4.35
N THR A 16 -3.47 -23.35 -3.67
CA THR A 16 -2.60 -24.39 -4.25
C THR A 16 -3.32 -25.15 -5.37
N ALA A 17 -4.61 -25.46 -5.19
CA ALA A 17 -5.43 -26.16 -6.18
C ALA A 17 -5.76 -25.27 -7.40
N GLY A 18 -6.03 -23.97 -7.20
CA GLY A 18 -6.24 -23.02 -8.30
C GLY A 18 -4.97 -22.81 -9.13
N LEU A 19 -3.81 -22.71 -8.47
CA LEU A 19 -2.50 -22.67 -9.14
C LEU A 19 -2.19 -23.99 -9.88
N ALA A 20 -2.55 -25.14 -9.31
CA ALA A 20 -2.40 -26.46 -9.93
C ALA A 20 -3.36 -26.66 -11.13
N ALA A 21 -4.60 -26.16 -11.05
CA ALA A 21 -5.57 -26.22 -12.15
C ALA A 21 -5.17 -25.32 -13.33
N GLY A 22 -4.65 -24.12 -13.04
CA GLY A 22 -4.08 -23.23 -14.06
C GLY A 22 -2.88 -23.82 -14.79
N THR A 23 -2.03 -24.56 -14.07
CA THR A 23 -0.87 -25.28 -14.63
C THR A 23 -1.26 -26.57 -15.37
N ALA A 24 -2.28 -27.30 -14.92
CA ALA A 24 -2.83 -28.47 -15.63
C ALA A 24 -3.50 -28.09 -16.96
N MET A 25 -4.21 -26.95 -17.03
CA MET A 25 -4.73 -26.43 -18.30
C MET A 25 -3.61 -26.11 -19.30
N LEU A 26 -2.47 -25.59 -18.83
CA LEU A 26 -1.28 -25.32 -19.65
C LEU A 26 -0.56 -26.60 -20.09
N ALA A 27 -0.49 -27.62 -19.23
CA ALA A 27 0.05 -28.93 -19.59
C ALA A 27 -0.81 -29.61 -20.67
N SER A 28 -2.14 -29.45 -20.62
CA SER A 28 -3.05 -29.99 -21.65
C SER A 28 -2.97 -29.26 -22.99
N THR A 29 -2.61 -27.97 -23.00
CA THR A 29 -2.40 -27.19 -24.23
C THR A 29 -1.00 -27.34 -24.82
N GLN A 30 0.02 -27.66 -24.00
CA GLN A 30 1.35 -28.05 -24.50
C GLN A 30 1.44 -29.52 -24.92
N ALA A 31 0.62 -30.41 -24.37
CA ALA A 31 0.60 -31.84 -24.72
C ALA A 31 -0.02 -32.14 -26.10
N SER A 32 -0.70 -31.18 -26.75
CA SER A 32 -1.16 -31.33 -28.14
C SER A 32 -0.11 -30.93 -29.19
N ALA A 33 1.07 -30.46 -28.77
CA ALA A 33 2.14 -30.01 -29.69
C ALA A 33 3.39 -30.91 -29.71
N VAL A 34 3.46 -31.97 -28.90
CA VAL A 34 4.61 -32.89 -28.88
C VAL A 34 4.14 -34.33 -28.66
N MET A 35 3.60 -34.95 -29.71
CA MET A 35 3.51 -36.41 -29.80
C MET A 35 3.76 -36.87 -31.24
N ALA A 36 5.04 -37.02 -31.58
CA ALA A 36 5.49 -37.88 -32.66
C ALA A 36 6.91 -38.40 -32.35
N ARG A 37 7.04 -39.75 -32.29
CA ARG A 37 8.27 -40.58 -32.13
C ARG A 37 8.85 -40.67 -30.71
N ALA A 38 9.31 -41.81 -30.17
CA ALA A 38 9.25 -43.21 -30.57
C ALA A 38 9.53 -44.12 -29.33
N GLN A 39 9.26 -45.42 -29.52
CA GLN A 39 9.21 -46.58 -28.61
C GLN A 39 10.49 -46.98 -27.83
N ALA A 40 10.32 -47.30 -26.52
CA ALA A 40 10.60 -48.55 -25.73
C ALA A 40 11.91 -49.39 -25.90
N PRO A 41 12.26 -50.37 -25.00
CA PRO A 41 12.01 -50.59 -23.54
C PRO A 41 13.25 -51.12 -22.74
N VAL A 42 13.11 -51.40 -21.41
CA VAL A 42 13.40 -52.71 -20.72
C VAL A 42 13.71 -52.61 -19.19
N ARG A 43 12.87 -53.32 -18.40
CA ARG A 43 12.99 -54.13 -17.15
C ARG A 43 13.57 -53.61 -15.79
N GLY A 44 12.83 -53.95 -14.70
CA GLY A 44 13.18 -53.86 -13.26
C GLY A 44 14.02 -55.05 -12.73
N PRO A 45 13.94 -55.53 -11.45
CA PRO A 45 12.82 -55.42 -10.46
C PRO A 45 13.18 -55.28 -8.93
N SER A 46 12.12 -55.18 -8.09
CA SER A 46 11.94 -55.74 -6.71
C SER A 46 12.76 -55.17 -5.53
N SER A 47 12.36 -55.11 -4.24
CA SER A 47 11.25 -55.64 -3.41
C SER A 47 11.23 -55.01 -1.99
N ARG A 48 10.05 -54.99 -1.34
CA ARG A 48 9.64 -55.22 0.09
C ARG A 48 10.71 -55.05 1.22
N SER A 49 10.45 -54.48 2.40
CA SER A 49 9.45 -54.85 3.45
C SER A 49 9.34 -53.75 4.55
N ARG A 50 8.14 -53.43 5.06
CA ARG A 50 7.60 -53.65 6.44
C ARG A 50 8.60 -53.72 7.62
N ARG A 51 8.45 -52.81 8.60
CA ARG A 51 8.01 -53.12 9.98
C ARG A 51 7.68 -51.86 10.78
N ALA A 52 6.67 -52.01 11.64
CA ALA A 52 6.21 -51.08 12.66
C ALA A 52 6.95 -51.35 13.97
N GLU A 53 7.08 -50.34 14.84
CA GLU A 53 7.14 -50.51 16.29
C GLU A 53 6.73 -49.21 17.00
N ASP A 54 5.90 -49.41 18.03
CA ASP A 54 5.23 -48.45 18.89
C ASP A 54 6.09 -48.05 20.11
N VAL A 55 5.55 -47.09 20.88
CA VAL A 55 5.80 -46.79 22.32
C VAL A 55 7.04 -45.90 22.54
N GLU A 56 7.01 -44.76 23.23
CA GLU A 56 6.45 -44.53 24.57
C GLU A 56 6.24 -43.02 24.85
N ARG A 57 5.27 -42.74 25.72
CA ARG A 57 4.95 -41.43 26.30
C ARG A 57 6.04 -41.00 27.27
N LEU A 58 6.44 -39.73 27.22
CA LEU A 58 7.05 -39.05 28.35
C LEU A 58 6.42 -37.67 28.54
N GLU A 59 6.07 -37.42 29.79
CA GLU A 59 5.19 -36.40 30.31
C GLU A 59 5.85 -35.01 30.32
N THR A 60 5.05 -34.00 30.00
CA THR A 60 5.36 -32.57 30.16
C THR A 60 5.19 -32.13 31.62
N PRO A 61 6.12 -31.35 32.19
CA PRO A 61 5.84 -30.52 33.35
C PRO A 61 5.06 -29.27 32.92
N GLN A 62 3.93 -29.05 33.59
CA GLN A 62 3.08 -27.88 33.47
C GLN A 62 3.82 -26.63 33.95
N VAL A 63 3.82 -25.58 33.13
CA VAL A 63 4.06 -24.21 33.58
C VAL A 63 2.80 -23.43 33.26
N GLU A 64 2.04 -23.10 34.29
CA GLU A 64 0.87 -22.22 34.21
C GLU A 64 1.32 -20.84 33.75
N ALA A 65 1.07 -20.53 32.48
CA ALA A 65 1.13 -19.17 31.97
C ALA A 65 -0.27 -18.58 32.11
N GLU A 66 -0.45 -17.66 33.05
CA GLU A 66 -1.62 -16.79 33.13
C GLU A 66 -1.76 -16.01 31.81
N HIS A 67 -2.68 -16.47 30.97
CA HIS A 67 -3.12 -15.75 29.79
C HIS A 67 -3.95 -14.53 30.24
N VAL A 68 -3.30 -13.38 30.41
CA VAL A 68 -4.01 -12.10 30.41
C VAL A 68 -4.47 -11.83 28.97
N LYS A 69 -5.67 -12.35 28.64
CA LYS A 69 -6.44 -11.90 27.49
C LYS A 69 -6.81 -10.44 27.75
N VAL A 70 -6.17 -9.53 27.03
CA VAL A 70 -6.73 -8.19 26.84
C VAL A 70 -7.96 -8.36 25.96
N GLU A 71 -9.10 -8.65 26.58
CA GLU A 71 -10.40 -8.49 25.94
C GLU A 71 -10.59 -6.99 25.69
N GLN A 72 -10.25 -6.54 24.49
CA GLN A 72 -10.79 -5.29 23.98
C GLN A 72 -12.29 -5.50 23.81
N ALA A 73 -13.04 -5.16 24.86
CA ALA A 73 -14.49 -5.12 24.83
C ALA A 73 -14.93 -4.28 23.63
N VAL A 74 -15.70 -4.89 22.74
CA VAL A 74 -16.45 -4.18 21.70
C VAL A 74 -17.38 -3.22 22.44
N ARG A 75 -16.96 -1.96 22.59
CA ARG A 75 -17.83 -0.92 23.14
C ARG A 75 -19.06 -0.85 22.24
N GLY A 76 -20.25 -0.90 22.84
CA GLY A 76 -21.52 -0.78 22.11
C GLY A 76 -21.51 0.48 21.25
N ARG A 77 -22.15 0.42 20.07
CA ARG A 77 -22.25 1.58 19.17
C ARG A 77 -22.95 2.72 19.91
N GLU A 78 -22.21 3.77 20.25
CA GLU A 78 -22.80 5.02 20.74
C GLU A 78 -23.55 5.65 19.57
N GLU A 79 -24.87 5.77 19.66
CA GLU A 79 -25.77 6.22 18.58
C GLU A 79 -25.47 7.65 18.04
N HIS A 80 -24.48 8.36 18.59
CA HIS A 80 -24.26 9.81 18.37
C HIS A 80 -22.94 10.18 17.68
N ARG A 81 -22.03 9.24 17.38
CA ARG A 81 -20.75 9.58 16.72
C ARG A 81 -20.92 9.82 15.21
N PRO A 82 -20.28 10.84 14.61
CA PRO A 82 -20.23 11.00 13.16
C PRO A 82 -19.75 9.72 12.46
N PRO A 83 -20.47 9.19 11.46
CA PRO A 83 -20.00 8.05 10.67
C PRO A 83 -18.81 8.45 9.79
N VAL A 84 -18.08 7.46 9.25
CA VAL A 84 -17.00 7.69 8.27
C VAL A 84 -17.40 7.23 6.87
N LEU A 85 -16.97 7.96 5.85
CA LEU A 85 -17.05 7.55 4.45
C LEU A 85 -15.64 7.29 3.92
N LEU A 86 -15.39 6.07 3.44
CA LEU A 86 -14.10 5.65 2.89
C LEU A 86 -14.23 5.26 1.41
N PHE A 87 -13.13 5.41 0.66
CA PHE A 87 -13.04 5.08 -0.76
C PHE A 87 -11.93 4.06 -1.04
N SER A 88 -11.74 3.71 -2.32
CA SER A 88 -10.65 2.82 -2.74
C SER A 88 -10.68 1.48 -1.99
N ALA A 89 -11.77 0.73 -2.10
CA ALA A 89 -12.00 -0.49 -1.32
C ALA A 89 -11.03 -1.64 -1.63
N SER A 90 -10.29 -1.54 -2.74
CA SER A 90 -9.21 -2.46 -3.08
C SER A 90 -7.86 -2.10 -2.43
N PHE A 91 -7.78 -0.96 -1.76
CA PHE A 91 -6.57 -0.48 -1.12
C PHE A 91 -6.50 -0.91 0.35
N TYR A 92 -5.34 -1.44 0.76
CA TYR A 92 -5.18 -2.02 2.10
C TYR A 92 -5.24 -0.98 3.23
N GLY A 93 -4.88 0.27 2.96
CA GLY A 93 -5.07 1.38 3.89
C GLY A 93 -6.54 1.61 4.24
N THR A 94 -7.44 1.52 3.26
CA THR A 94 -8.88 1.61 3.46
C THR A 94 -9.41 0.49 4.36
N LEU A 95 -8.97 -0.75 4.14
CA LEU A 95 -9.36 -1.88 5.00
C LEU A 95 -8.83 -1.71 6.44
N ALA A 96 -7.60 -1.22 6.59
CA ALA A 96 -7.03 -0.91 7.90
C ALA A 96 -7.85 0.17 8.64
N ALA A 97 -8.25 1.24 7.93
CA ALA A 97 -9.12 2.28 8.47
C ALA A 97 -10.49 1.72 8.88
N ALA A 98 -11.16 0.95 8.01
CA ALA A 98 -12.46 0.36 8.28
C ALA A 98 -12.45 -0.52 9.54
N ARG A 99 -11.42 -1.37 9.69
CA ARG A 99 -11.22 -2.18 10.90
C ARG A 99 -10.95 -1.32 12.13
N CYS A 100 -10.11 -0.29 12.01
CA CYS A 100 -9.80 0.62 13.11
C CYS A 100 -11.07 1.31 13.63
N PHE A 101 -11.86 1.91 12.74
CA PHE A 101 -13.11 2.58 13.08
C PHE A 101 -14.15 1.62 13.67
N GLY A 102 -14.39 0.49 13.00
CA GLY A 102 -15.41 -0.46 13.45
C GLY A 102 -15.08 -1.12 14.80
N ARG A 103 -13.80 -1.38 15.10
CA ARG A 103 -13.37 -1.86 16.43
C ARG A 103 -13.57 -0.82 17.53
N ASN A 104 -13.60 0.46 17.16
CA ASN A 104 -13.86 1.59 18.07
C ASN A 104 -15.32 2.07 18.03
N GLY A 105 -16.23 1.26 17.46
CA GLY A 105 -17.67 1.53 17.47
C GLY A 105 -18.12 2.66 16.54
N ILE A 106 -17.28 3.10 15.60
CA ILE A 106 -17.61 4.12 14.60
C ILE A 106 -18.25 3.46 13.38
N ASP A 107 -19.39 3.98 12.94
CA ASP A 107 -20.10 3.47 11.77
C ASP A 107 -19.31 3.75 10.48
N VAL A 108 -19.10 2.71 9.67
CA VAL A 108 -18.29 2.78 8.44
C VAL A 108 -19.16 2.56 7.20
N ALA A 109 -19.14 3.53 6.30
CA ALA A 109 -19.56 3.39 4.91
C ALA A 109 -18.35 3.29 3.98
N VAL A 110 -18.38 2.39 3.01
CA VAL A 110 -17.38 2.30 1.94
C VAL A 110 -18.05 2.50 0.60
N ALA A 111 -17.58 3.50 -0.15
CA ALA A 111 -17.97 3.77 -1.52
C ALA A 111 -16.87 3.31 -2.48
N ASP A 112 -17.23 2.55 -3.51
CA ASP A 112 -16.27 2.07 -4.52
C ASP A 112 -16.95 1.90 -5.88
N PRO A 113 -16.26 2.19 -7.00
CA PRO A 113 -16.79 1.90 -8.34
C PRO A 113 -16.89 0.39 -8.61
N GLY A 114 -16.07 -0.42 -7.95
CA GLY A 114 -16.10 -1.86 -8.00
C GLY A 114 -17.04 -2.48 -6.96
N LYS A 115 -17.42 -3.73 -7.18
CA LYS A 115 -18.26 -4.51 -6.24
C LYS A 115 -17.46 -5.47 -5.36
N LEU A 116 -16.18 -5.67 -5.69
CA LEU A 116 -15.34 -6.73 -5.13
C LEU A 116 -14.12 -6.21 -4.37
N GLY A 117 -14.04 -4.92 -4.03
CA GLY A 117 -12.94 -4.42 -3.18
C GLY A 117 -12.97 -5.08 -1.79
N PRO A 118 -11.88 -5.72 -1.31
CA PRO A 118 -11.84 -6.41 -0.02
C PRO A 118 -12.34 -5.58 1.17
N ALA A 119 -12.06 -4.27 1.21
CA ALA A 119 -12.50 -3.41 2.30
C ALA A 119 -14.03 -3.38 2.44
N SER A 120 -14.77 -3.31 1.32
CA SER A 120 -16.24 -3.33 1.33
C SER A 120 -16.80 -4.60 1.99
N TRP A 121 -16.05 -5.70 1.96
CA TRP A 121 -16.46 -6.99 2.50
C TRP A 121 -16.01 -7.24 3.94
N SER A 122 -15.34 -6.27 4.56
CA SER A 122 -15.06 -6.31 5.99
C SER A 122 -16.36 -6.33 6.78
N ARG A 123 -16.40 -7.12 7.86
CA ARG A 123 -17.53 -7.13 8.81
C ARG A 123 -17.76 -5.78 9.51
N PHE A 124 -16.74 -4.92 9.50
CA PHE A 124 -16.77 -3.61 10.12
C PHE A 124 -17.41 -2.55 9.24
N VAL A 125 -17.67 -2.86 7.96
CA VAL A 125 -18.39 -2.00 7.03
C VAL A 125 -19.89 -2.24 7.14
N GLY A 126 -20.61 -1.24 7.65
CA GLY A 126 -22.06 -1.30 7.83
C GLY A 126 -22.85 -0.97 6.57
N ARG A 127 -22.27 -0.17 5.66
CA ARG A 127 -22.91 0.23 4.40
C ARG A 127 -21.91 0.22 3.25
N ARG A 128 -22.33 -0.35 2.12
CA ARG A 128 -21.59 -0.35 0.85
C ARG A 128 -22.32 0.54 -0.14
N VAL A 129 -21.59 1.41 -0.81
CA VAL A 129 -22.15 2.37 -1.76
C VAL A 129 -21.40 2.24 -3.09
N GLN A 130 -22.11 2.42 -4.20
CA GLN A 130 -21.48 2.53 -5.52
C GLN A 130 -21.27 4.02 -5.83
N CYS A 131 -20.11 4.35 -6.36
CA CYS A 131 -19.77 5.70 -6.80
C CYS A 131 -19.09 5.66 -8.18
N PRO A 132 -19.02 6.78 -8.90
CA PRO A 132 -18.10 6.94 -10.02
C PRO A 132 -16.64 6.69 -9.59
N PRO A 133 -15.72 6.36 -10.49
CA PRO A 133 -14.31 6.26 -10.16
C PRO A 133 -13.69 7.66 -9.98
N GLU A 134 -12.68 7.78 -9.11
CA GLU A 134 -11.94 9.03 -8.86
C GLU A 134 -11.24 9.56 -10.13
N SER A 135 -10.96 8.69 -11.11
CA SER A 135 -10.44 9.08 -12.44
C SER A 135 -11.45 9.81 -13.33
N GLN A 136 -12.70 9.93 -12.90
CA GLN A 136 -13.73 10.78 -13.50
C GLN A 136 -14.11 11.88 -12.48
N PRO A 137 -13.22 12.85 -12.24
CA PRO A 137 -13.28 13.70 -11.06
C PRO A 137 -14.56 14.55 -10.99
N GLU A 138 -15.09 15.02 -12.13
CA GLU A 138 -16.32 15.81 -12.18
C GLU A 138 -17.54 14.99 -11.76
N ALA A 139 -17.66 13.77 -12.31
CA ALA A 139 -18.76 12.87 -11.99
C ALA A 139 -18.66 12.39 -10.53
N PHE A 140 -17.44 12.10 -10.07
CA PHE A 140 -17.15 11.71 -8.69
C PHE A 140 -17.53 12.83 -7.71
N LEU A 141 -17.10 14.07 -7.96
CA LEU A 141 -17.40 15.22 -7.11
C LEU A 141 -18.91 15.50 -7.04
N ALA A 142 -19.60 15.48 -8.19
CA ALA A 142 -21.05 15.66 -8.23
C ALA A 142 -21.76 14.59 -7.37
N TRP A 143 -21.37 13.32 -7.54
CA TRP A 143 -21.89 12.24 -6.72
C TRP A 143 -21.57 12.40 -5.22
N LEU A 144 -20.36 12.86 -4.88
CA LEU A 144 -19.92 13.04 -3.49
C LEU A 144 -20.73 14.14 -2.79
N LEU A 145 -20.99 15.26 -3.48
CA LEU A 145 -21.83 16.34 -2.98
C LEU A 145 -23.28 15.88 -2.79
N ASP A 146 -23.83 15.13 -3.75
CA ASP A 146 -25.19 14.60 -3.66
C ASP A 146 -25.31 13.56 -2.53
N PHE A 147 -24.29 12.71 -2.36
CA PHE A 147 -24.21 11.81 -1.21
C PHE A 147 -24.27 12.61 0.09
N GLY A 148 -23.35 13.56 0.28
CA GLY A 148 -23.29 14.38 1.50
C GLY A 148 -24.59 15.15 1.80
N ARG A 149 -25.25 15.69 0.77
CA ARG A 149 -26.56 16.36 0.90
C ARG A 149 -27.68 15.43 1.34
N SER A 150 -27.63 14.17 0.90
CA SER A 150 -28.69 13.19 1.16
C SER A 150 -28.57 12.50 2.52
N GLU A 151 -27.39 12.55 3.14
CA GLU A 151 -27.14 11.87 4.40
C GLU A 151 -27.71 12.65 5.60
N PRO A 152 -28.34 11.97 6.57
CA PRO A 152 -28.94 12.62 7.73
C PRO A 152 -27.90 13.20 8.70
N ARG A 153 -26.65 12.76 8.59
CA ARG A 153 -25.52 13.19 9.42
C ARG A 153 -24.30 13.39 8.54
N ARG A 154 -23.50 14.40 8.86
CA ARG A 154 -22.21 14.62 8.21
C ARG A 154 -21.28 13.44 8.50
N HIS A 155 -20.67 12.91 7.46
CA HIS A 155 -19.65 11.88 7.61
C HIS A 155 -18.28 12.55 7.79
N VAL A 156 -17.39 11.94 8.55
CA VAL A 156 -15.95 12.23 8.45
C VAL A 156 -15.47 11.69 7.12
N LEU A 157 -14.88 12.59 6.32
CA LEU A 157 -14.30 12.28 5.03
C LEU A 157 -12.79 12.51 5.13
N TYR A 158 -12.02 11.43 5.05
CA TYR A 158 -10.56 11.49 5.08
C TYR A 158 -9.96 10.79 3.85
N PRO A 159 -8.95 11.37 3.19
CA PRO A 159 -8.42 10.84 1.94
C PRO A 159 -7.82 9.42 2.04
N THR A 160 -8.20 8.56 1.10
CA THR A 160 -7.67 7.20 0.92
C THR A 160 -6.70 7.07 -0.26
N SER A 161 -6.55 8.13 -1.05
CA SER A 161 -5.78 8.20 -2.29
C SER A 161 -5.27 9.62 -2.50
N ASP A 162 -4.31 9.78 -3.40
CA ASP A 162 -3.73 11.09 -3.73
C ASP A 162 -4.76 11.94 -4.50
N GLU A 163 -5.55 11.31 -5.36
CA GLU A 163 -6.65 11.93 -6.09
C GLU A 163 -7.72 12.48 -5.16
N LEU A 164 -8.17 11.69 -4.17
CA LEU A 164 -9.17 12.15 -3.22
C LEU A 164 -8.61 13.25 -2.31
N ALA A 165 -7.34 13.16 -1.89
CA ALA A 165 -6.70 14.21 -1.10
C ALA A 165 -6.73 15.55 -1.85
N TRP A 166 -6.32 15.53 -3.12
CA TRP A 166 -6.34 16.72 -3.95
C TRP A 166 -7.76 17.23 -4.21
N LEU A 167 -8.70 16.36 -4.62
CA LEU A 167 -10.10 16.74 -4.88
C LEU A 167 -10.79 17.34 -3.64
N VAL A 168 -10.59 16.74 -2.46
CA VAL A 168 -11.13 17.28 -1.21
C VAL A 168 -10.52 18.65 -0.93
N SER A 169 -9.20 18.81 -1.07
CA SER A 169 -8.52 20.08 -0.78
C SER A 169 -8.92 21.23 -1.72
N VAL A 170 -9.15 20.93 -3.00
CA VAL A 170 -9.61 21.92 -4.01
C VAL A 170 -11.05 22.35 -3.74
N HIS A 171 -11.89 21.45 -3.24
CA HIS A 171 -13.32 21.68 -3.03
C HIS A 171 -13.72 21.73 -1.55
N ALA A 172 -12.77 22.00 -0.66
CA ALA A 172 -12.95 21.91 0.79
C ALA A 172 -14.08 22.81 1.29
N GLU A 173 -14.19 24.03 0.76
CA GLU A 173 -15.26 24.98 1.13
C GLU A 173 -16.66 24.38 0.89
N GLU A 174 -16.90 23.82 -0.28
CA GLU A 174 -18.21 23.23 -0.62
C GLU A 174 -18.44 21.91 0.13
N LEU A 175 -17.43 21.05 0.23
CA LEU A 175 -17.54 19.75 0.91
C LEU A 175 -17.74 19.89 2.42
N SER A 176 -17.15 20.90 3.07
CA SER A 176 -17.28 21.15 4.51
C SER A 176 -18.72 21.44 4.96
N LYS A 177 -19.61 21.82 4.02
CA LYS A 177 -21.05 22.00 4.28
C LYS A 177 -21.76 20.67 4.59
N TYR A 178 -21.20 19.55 4.14
CA TYR A 178 -21.82 18.22 4.21
C TYR A 178 -20.95 17.15 4.90
N PHE A 179 -19.65 17.42 5.09
CA PHE A 179 -18.70 16.51 5.70
C PHE A 179 -17.92 17.15 6.84
N HIS A 180 -17.45 16.34 7.78
CA HIS A 180 -16.37 16.71 8.69
C HIS A 180 -15.05 16.46 7.97
N LEU A 181 -14.27 17.51 7.76
CA LEU A 181 -12.99 17.46 7.05
C LEU A 181 -11.85 17.70 8.03
N TYR A 182 -10.72 17.06 7.77
CA TYR A 182 -9.44 17.41 8.36
C TYR A 182 -8.44 17.62 7.22
N ASP A 183 -8.52 18.81 6.63
CA ASP A 183 -7.91 19.15 5.35
C ASP A 183 -6.94 20.33 5.51
N PRO A 184 -5.65 20.18 5.15
CA PRO A 184 -4.66 21.25 5.26
C PRO A 184 -4.68 22.24 4.10
N GLY A 185 -5.66 22.14 3.20
CA GLY A 185 -5.80 23.01 2.04
C GLY A 185 -4.95 22.59 0.84
N VAL A 186 -5.37 23.09 -0.33
CA VAL A 186 -4.81 22.68 -1.63
C VAL A 186 -3.32 22.98 -1.76
N GLU A 187 -2.82 24.10 -1.22
CA GLU A 187 -1.40 24.44 -1.33
C GLU A 187 -0.51 23.44 -0.58
N ALA A 188 -0.94 22.96 0.59
CA ALA A 188 -0.22 21.95 1.35
C ALA A 188 -0.26 20.59 0.63
N VAL A 189 -1.46 20.13 0.28
CA VAL A 189 -1.67 18.82 -0.37
C VAL A 189 -0.97 18.75 -1.72
N TYR A 190 -1.22 19.74 -2.59
CA TYR A 190 -0.61 19.80 -3.91
C TYR A 190 0.89 20.07 -3.85
N GLY A 191 1.36 20.87 -2.88
CA GLY A 191 2.78 21.07 -2.62
C GLY A 191 3.54 19.78 -2.32
N LEU A 192 2.91 18.84 -1.62
CA LEU A 192 3.47 17.53 -1.31
C LEU A 192 3.35 16.53 -2.46
N LEU A 193 2.22 16.53 -3.18
CA LEU A 193 1.94 15.59 -4.27
C LEU A 193 2.55 15.99 -5.62
N ASN A 194 2.94 17.25 -5.79
CA ASN A 194 3.70 17.72 -6.95
C ASN A 194 5.21 17.61 -6.65
N LYS A 195 5.91 16.76 -7.38
CA LYS A 195 7.31 16.41 -7.16
C LYS A 195 8.28 17.58 -7.37
N ARG A 196 7.92 18.60 -8.15
CA ARG A 196 8.70 19.84 -8.25
C ARG A 196 8.59 20.66 -6.96
N LYS A 197 7.35 20.90 -6.52
CA LYS A 197 7.08 21.64 -5.28
C LYS A 197 7.66 20.92 -4.05
N LEU A 198 7.50 19.60 -3.97
CA LEU A 198 8.08 18.77 -2.91
C LEU A 198 9.61 18.86 -2.88
N PHE A 199 10.25 18.86 -4.06
CA PHE A 199 11.70 19.02 -4.15
C PHE A 199 12.18 20.36 -3.59
N GLU A 200 11.56 21.45 -4.02
CA GLU A 200 11.90 22.81 -3.57
C GLU A 200 11.64 22.99 -2.06
N ALA A 201 10.47 22.55 -1.57
CA ALA A 201 10.11 22.64 -0.17
C ALA A 201 10.96 21.73 0.72
N GLY A 202 11.23 20.50 0.27
CA GLY A 202 12.06 19.52 0.98
C GLY A 202 13.50 19.98 1.16
N GLN A 203 14.11 20.56 0.12
CA GLN A 203 15.45 21.16 0.22
C GLN A 203 15.48 22.29 1.25
N GLN A 204 14.48 23.17 1.24
CA GLN A 204 14.37 24.28 2.20
C GLN A 204 14.12 23.78 3.64
N ALA A 205 13.53 22.60 3.81
CA ALA A 205 13.36 21.94 5.10
C ALA A 205 14.63 21.21 5.59
N GLY A 206 15.70 21.20 4.79
CA GLY A 206 16.96 20.50 5.10
C GLY A 206 16.91 18.99 4.85
N LEU A 207 15.96 18.51 4.04
CA LEU A 207 15.91 17.12 3.58
C LEU A 207 16.75 16.97 2.31
N THR A 208 17.36 15.79 2.16
CA THR A 208 18.09 15.46 0.93
C THR A 208 17.15 14.76 -0.04
N LEU A 209 17.21 15.12 -1.32
CA LEU A 209 16.43 14.52 -2.39
C LEU A 209 17.36 14.09 -3.54
N PRO A 210 16.96 13.11 -4.38
CA PRO A 210 17.72 12.78 -5.57
C PRO A 210 17.88 13.98 -6.48
N ARG A 211 19.03 14.08 -7.16
CA ARG A 211 19.25 15.14 -8.13
C ARG A 211 18.16 15.09 -9.21
N THR A 212 17.55 16.23 -9.47
CA THR A 212 16.34 16.33 -10.28
C THR A 212 16.43 17.54 -11.21
N TRP A 213 15.95 17.38 -12.43
CA TRP A 213 15.84 18.40 -13.46
C TRP A 213 14.39 18.55 -13.91
N PHE A 214 13.98 19.80 -14.16
CA PHE A 214 12.64 20.16 -14.62
C PHE A 214 12.76 20.85 -15.99
N PRO A 215 12.94 20.08 -17.08
CA PRO A 215 13.15 20.66 -18.40
C PRO A 215 11.91 21.42 -18.87
N GLU A 216 12.12 22.61 -19.45
CA GLU A 216 11.06 23.45 -20.02
C GLU A 216 11.15 23.49 -21.56
N SER A 217 12.26 22.98 -22.11
CA SER A 217 12.53 22.92 -23.54
C SER A 217 13.35 21.68 -23.93
N GLU A 218 13.44 21.39 -25.23
CA GLU A 218 14.35 20.35 -25.73
C GLU A 218 15.83 20.71 -25.54
N ALA A 219 16.18 22.00 -25.54
CA ALA A 219 17.52 22.45 -25.24
C ALA A 219 17.95 22.08 -23.81
N ASP A 220 17.00 22.11 -22.85
CA ASP A 220 17.26 21.64 -21.48
C ASP A 220 17.51 20.13 -21.47
N LEU A 221 16.74 19.34 -22.24
CA LEU A 221 16.96 17.90 -22.36
C LEU A 221 18.34 17.59 -22.93
N GLU A 222 18.79 18.33 -23.95
CA GLU A 222 20.14 18.17 -24.49
C GLU A 222 21.22 18.54 -23.46
N ALA A 223 21.01 19.57 -22.66
CA ALA A 223 21.92 19.93 -21.57
C ALA A 223 21.99 18.82 -20.52
N ILE A 224 20.83 18.25 -20.13
CA ILE A 224 20.75 17.11 -19.21
C ILE A 224 21.49 15.90 -19.78
N SER A 225 21.33 15.58 -21.08
CA SER A 225 22.05 14.48 -21.73
C SER A 225 23.58 14.64 -21.67
N ARG A 226 24.12 15.86 -21.61
CA ARG A 226 25.57 16.12 -21.51
C ARG A 226 26.08 16.08 -20.07
N GLU A 227 25.26 16.47 -19.11
CA GLU A 227 25.64 16.63 -17.70
C GLU A 227 25.34 15.41 -16.82
N ALA A 228 24.19 14.77 -17.02
CA ALA A 228 23.67 13.76 -16.10
C ALA A 228 24.47 12.45 -16.19
N ARG A 229 24.53 11.73 -15.06
CA ARG A 229 25.01 10.36 -15.01
C ARG A 229 23.84 9.43 -15.31
N PHE A 230 24.00 8.58 -16.32
CA PHE A 230 22.99 7.62 -16.72
C PHE A 230 23.18 6.27 -16.01
N PRO A 231 22.09 5.49 -15.76
CA PRO A 231 20.72 5.77 -16.18
C PRO A 231 20.07 6.95 -15.43
N VAL A 232 19.09 7.59 -16.07
CA VAL A 232 18.18 8.57 -15.44
C VAL A 232 16.75 8.03 -15.44
N LEU A 233 15.84 8.71 -14.76
CA LEU A 233 14.45 8.32 -14.62
C LEU A 233 13.55 9.48 -15.03
N ILE A 234 12.77 9.29 -16.10
CA ILE A 234 11.69 10.23 -16.47
C ILE A 234 10.49 9.90 -15.56
N LYS A 235 9.91 10.92 -14.91
CA LYS A 235 8.76 10.76 -14.00
C LYS A 235 7.66 11.75 -14.36
N PRO A 236 6.40 11.41 -14.10
CA PRO A 236 5.34 12.41 -14.09
C PRO A 236 5.54 13.33 -12.89
N THR A 237 5.18 14.61 -13.03
CA THR A 237 5.36 15.61 -11.96
C THR A 237 4.41 15.34 -10.79
N THR A 238 3.26 14.74 -11.04
CA THR A 238 2.35 14.22 -10.00
C THR A 238 1.64 12.95 -10.49
N GLN A 239 1.12 12.14 -9.56
CA GLN A 239 0.30 10.96 -9.86
C GLN A 239 -1.20 11.29 -9.86
N ILE A 240 -1.61 12.45 -9.33
CA ILE A 240 -3.00 12.90 -9.31
C ILE A 240 -3.54 12.87 -10.74
N LEU A 241 -4.64 12.15 -10.96
CA LEU A 241 -5.38 12.11 -12.24
C LEU A 241 -4.52 11.82 -13.47
N TYR A 242 -3.41 11.09 -13.28
CA TYR A 242 -2.49 10.72 -14.36
C TYR A 242 -2.99 9.47 -15.09
N SER A 243 -3.23 9.60 -16.40
CA SER A 243 -3.98 8.59 -17.18
C SER A 243 -3.38 7.18 -17.18
N THR A 244 -2.05 7.05 -17.06
CA THR A 244 -1.36 5.76 -17.16
C THR A 244 -0.90 5.21 -15.81
N HIS A 245 -0.95 6.02 -14.75
CA HIS A 245 -0.39 5.73 -13.41
C HIS A 245 1.07 5.19 -13.44
N ARG A 246 1.82 5.45 -14.52
CA ARG A 246 3.22 5.03 -14.64
C ARG A 246 4.06 5.79 -13.62
N LYS A 247 4.82 5.07 -12.80
CA LYS A 247 5.68 5.67 -11.76
C LYS A 247 6.94 6.34 -12.32
N GLY A 248 7.37 5.92 -13.50
CA GLY A 248 8.49 6.49 -14.25
C GLY A 248 9.03 5.54 -15.32
N LEU A 249 9.97 6.04 -16.10
CA LEU A 249 10.63 5.32 -17.20
C LEU A 249 12.16 5.49 -17.06
N PRO A 250 12.91 4.41 -16.74
CA PRO A 250 14.36 4.48 -16.72
C PRO A 250 14.90 4.62 -18.16
N VAL A 251 15.82 5.56 -18.36
CA VAL A 251 16.52 5.81 -19.63
C VAL A 251 17.98 5.44 -19.42
N ALA A 252 18.48 4.50 -20.22
CA ALA A 252 19.80 3.91 -20.02
C ALA A 252 20.94 4.75 -20.59
N GLU A 253 20.69 5.48 -21.67
CA GLU A 253 21.73 6.20 -22.41
C GLU A 253 21.34 7.64 -22.76
N PRO A 254 22.30 8.59 -22.82
CA PRO A 254 22.04 9.99 -23.18
C PRO A 254 21.33 10.21 -24.51
N SER A 255 21.62 9.36 -25.49
CA SER A 255 21.05 9.39 -26.85
C SER A 255 19.55 9.13 -26.87
N GLN A 256 19.02 8.44 -25.85
CA GLN A 256 17.62 8.03 -25.76
C GLN A 256 16.73 9.08 -25.09
N LEU A 257 17.31 10.00 -24.31
CA LEU A 257 16.56 10.87 -23.41
C LEU A 257 15.47 11.69 -24.11
N VAL A 258 15.79 12.34 -25.22
CA VAL A 258 14.84 13.23 -25.92
C VAL A 258 13.66 12.44 -26.49
N GLU A 259 13.92 11.30 -27.13
CA GLU A 259 12.88 10.47 -27.73
C GLU A 259 11.96 9.86 -26.64
N GLU A 260 12.54 9.28 -25.60
CA GLU A 260 11.79 8.69 -24.50
C GLU A 260 11.01 9.75 -23.71
N TYR A 261 11.56 10.95 -23.54
CA TYR A 261 10.84 12.07 -22.91
C TYR A 261 9.63 12.48 -23.74
N ARG A 262 9.77 12.67 -25.06
CA ARG A 262 8.64 13.00 -25.94
C ARG A 262 7.58 11.89 -25.92
N ALA A 263 7.97 10.62 -25.87
CA ALA A 263 7.04 9.50 -25.77
C ALA A 263 6.32 9.49 -24.41
N PHE A 264 7.03 9.78 -23.32
CA PHE A 264 6.47 9.84 -21.97
C PHE A 264 5.50 11.03 -21.81
N ALA A 265 5.85 12.20 -22.35
CA ALA A 265 5.04 13.42 -22.28
C ALA A 265 3.70 13.34 -23.04
N ARG A 266 3.49 12.29 -23.86
CA ARG A 266 2.18 12.02 -24.49
C ARG A 266 1.16 11.45 -23.51
N ASP A 267 1.60 10.99 -22.33
CA ASP A 267 0.67 10.61 -21.29
C ASP A 267 -0.09 11.84 -20.79
N GLY A 268 -1.42 11.74 -20.79
CA GLY A 268 -2.29 12.82 -20.39
C GLY A 268 -2.62 12.81 -18.90
N TYR A 269 -3.13 13.94 -18.44
CA TYR A 269 -3.84 14.09 -17.19
C TYR A 269 -5.32 14.36 -17.47
N ALA A 270 -6.20 14.15 -16.49
CA ALA A 270 -7.58 14.60 -16.63
C ALA A 270 -7.62 16.13 -16.84
N PRO A 271 -8.56 16.65 -17.66
CA PRO A 271 -8.65 18.09 -17.96
C PRO A 271 -8.65 18.98 -16.72
N MET A 272 -9.41 18.60 -15.68
CA MET A 272 -9.47 19.33 -14.41
C MET A 272 -8.09 19.63 -13.80
N LEU A 273 -7.14 18.70 -13.87
CA LEU A 273 -5.80 18.93 -13.33
C LEU A 273 -4.94 19.78 -14.27
N VAL A 274 -5.09 19.62 -15.58
CA VAL A 274 -4.37 20.43 -16.57
C VAL A 274 -4.81 21.89 -16.51
N ASP A 275 -6.11 22.12 -16.31
CA ASP A 275 -6.67 23.46 -16.12
C ASP A 275 -6.19 24.09 -14.81
N PHE A 276 -5.99 23.29 -13.76
CA PHE A 276 -5.46 23.73 -12.47
C PHE A 276 -3.95 24.07 -12.54
N ASP A 277 -3.13 23.21 -13.14
CA ASP A 277 -1.71 23.44 -13.36
C ASP A 277 -1.26 22.88 -14.72
N PRO A 278 -1.17 23.71 -15.77
CA PRO A 278 -0.72 23.28 -17.09
C PRO A 278 0.71 22.73 -17.12
N ALA A 279 1.54 23.05 -16.11
CA ALA A 279 2.92 22.60 -16.07
C ALA A 279 3.05 21.09 -15.79
N VAL A 280 2.01 20.43 -15.25
CA VAL A 280 2.03 18.98 -14.99
C VAL A 280 2.22 18.16 -16.28
N ALA A 281 1.83 18.71 -17.43
CA ALA A 281 2.02 18.08 -18.74
C ALA A 281 3.50 17.93 -19.13
N ARG A 282 4.42 18.59 -18.43
CA ARG A 282 5.87 18.42 -18.62
C ARG A 282 6.41 17.44 -17.57
N PRO A 283 6.90 16.25 -17.98
CA PRO A 283 7.59 15.33 -17.08
C PRO A 283 8.86 15.93 -16.49
N MET A 284 9.29 15.39 -15.36
CA MET A 284 10.59 15.67 -14.75
C MET A 284 11.61 14.59 -15.12
N VAL A 285 12.90 14.90 -15.03
CA VAL A 285 14.01 13.94 -15.14
C VAL A 285 14.73 13.88 -13.80
N GLN A 286 15.06 12.69 -13.32
CA GLN A 286 15.69 12.49 -12.02
C GLN A 286 16.82 11.47 -12.11
N GLU A 287 17.86 11.63 -11.27
CA GLU A 287 18.90 10.64 -11.10
C GLU A 287 18.31 9.27 -10.70
N PHE A 288 18.78 8.20 -11.34
CA PHE A 288 18.32 6.85 -11.03
C PHE A 288 19.17 6.24 -9.92
N HIS A 289 18.53 5.92 -8.79
CA HIS A 289 19.16 5.24 -7.65
C HIS A 289 18.77 3.76 -7.60
N PRO A 290 19.66 2.83 -8.02
CA PRO A 290 19.38 1.39 -7.95
C PRO A 290 19.19 0.87 -6.51
N GLU A 291 19.68 1.60 -5.51
CA GLU A 291 19.50 1.30 -4.08
C GLU A 291 18.02 1.29 -3.66
N ALA A 292 17.14 1.96 -4.41
CA ALA A 292 15.69 1.89 -4.20
C ALA A 292 15.13 0.46 -4.25
N ALA A 293 15.82 -0.45 -4.94
CA ALA A 293 15.46 -1.87 -4.98
C ALA A 293 15.94 -2.68 -3.76
N GLN A 294 16.90 -2.14 -2.99
CA GLN A 294 17.49 -2.80 -1.81
C GLN A 294 16.74 -2.44 -0.53
N GLY A 295 16.29 -1.19 -0.40
CA GLY A 295 15.56 -0.76 0.78
C GLY A 295 14.98 0.64 0.64
N ILE A 296 13.69 0.76 0.99
CA ILE A 296 13.03 2.04 1.21
C ILE A 296 12.78 2.18 2.70
N TYR A 297 13.28 3.25 3.29
CA TYR A 297 12.95 3.63 4.66
C TYR A 297 11.70 4.51 4.64
N SER A 298 10.75 4.20 5.51
CA SER A 298 9.50 4.93 5.62
C SER A 298 9.39 5.59 6.99
N LEU A 299 9.00 6.86 7.00
CA LEU A 299 8.47 7.54 8.19
C LEU A 299 6.99 7.80 7.98
N SER A 300 6.17 7.25 8.85
CA SER A 300 4.72 7.38 8.74
C SER A 300 4.12 7.81 10.07
N GLY A 301 3.09 8.64 10.02
CA GLY A 301 2.71 9.40 11.20
C GLY A 301 1.49 10.29 11.06
N PHE A 302 1.28 11.09 12.09
CA PHE A 302 0.25 12.11 12.20
C PHE A 302 0.87 13.41 12.71
N VAL A 303 0.45 14.52 12.13
CA VAL A 303 0.74 15.88 12.60
C VAL A 303 -0.58 16.63 12.79
N ASP A 304 -0.73 17.35 13.90
CA ASP A 304 -1.92 18.18 14.14
C ASP A 304 -1.81 19.57 13.50
N GLU A 305 -2.88 20.37 13.58
CA GLU A 305 -2.95 21.71 12.97
C GLU A 305 -1.92 22.68 13.56
N THR A 306 -1.56 22.52 14.84
CA THR A 306 -0.57 23.37 15.50
C THR A 306 0.87 22.92 15.22
N GLY A 307 1.06 21.65 14.85
CA GLY A 307 2.36 21.01 14.71
C GLY A 307 2.99 20.61 16.04
N ASP A 308 2.25 20.69 17.15
CA ASP A 308 2.71 20.29 18.48
C ASP A 308 2.66 18.77 18.65
N VAL A 309 1.61 18.15 18.12
CA VAL A 309 1.54 16.69 17.98
C VAL A 309 2.24 16.31 16.68
N PHE A 310 3.35 15.59 16.80
CA PHE A 310 4.06 14.99 15.67
C PHE A 310 4.50 13.58 16.05
N GLU A 311 3.65 12.60 15.73
CA GLU A 311 3.86 11.20 16.10
C GLU A 311 4.21 10.38 14.87
N VAL A 312 5.34 9.66 14.93
CA VAL A 312 5.84 8.87 13.79
C VAL A 312 6.29 7.48 14.19
N ARG A 313 6.33 6.57 13.21
CA ARG A 313 7.01 5.27 13.26
C ARG A 313 7.96 5.14 12.08
N GLY A 314 9.11 4.51 12.32
CA GLY A 314 10.05 4.13 11.28
C GLY A 314 9.80 2.70 10.81
N ALA A 315 9.93 2.44 9.51
CA ALA A 315 9.88 1.10 8.94
C ALA A 315 10.86 0.95 7.78
N MET A 316 11.37 -0.26 7.57
CA MET A 316 12.09 -0.62 6.35
C MET A 316 11.22 -1.51 5.48
N LYS A 317 11.02 -1.11 4.22
CA LYS A 317 10.46 -1.96 3.17
C LYS A 317 11.54 -2.93 2.71
N VAL A 318 11.48 -4.15 3.22
CA VAL A 318 12.50 -5.19 2.99
C VAL A 318 12.19 -6.07 1.77
N LEU A 319 10.94 -6.05 1.29
CA LEU A 319 10.53 -6.71 0.05
C LEU A 319 9.42 -5.92 -0.63
N GLN A 320 9.52 -5.72 -1.94
CA GLN A 320 8.51 -5.00 -2.74
C GLN A 320 8.24 -5.65 -4.09
N ARG A 321 7.12 -5.28 -4.72
CA ARG A 321 6.69 -5.79 -6.03
C ARG A 321 6.05 -4.69 -6.89
N PRO A 322 6.57 -4.40 -8.12
CA PRO A 322 7.84 -4.87 -8.72
C PRO A 322 9.09 -4.53 -7.89
N ARG A 323 10.21 -5.25 -8.10
CA ARG A 323 11.42 -5.06 -7.27
C ARG A 323 12.01 -3.65 -7.34
N ARG A 324 11.88 -2.94 -8.46
CA ARG A 324 12.49 -1.62 -8.68
C ARG A 324 11.58 -0.44 -8.33
N LEU A 325 10.25 -0.58 -8.51
CA LEU A 325 9.27 0.51 -8.42
C LEU A 325 7.92 -0.01 -7.90
N GLY A 326 7.92 -0.70 -6.76
CA GLY A 326 6.79 -1.53 -6.34
C GLY A 326 6.14 -1.20 -5.01
N VAL A 327 4.98 -1.83 -4.82
CA VAL A 327 4.26 -1.86 -3.54
C VAL A 327 4.97 -2.80 -2.58
N GLY A 328 5.14 -2.40 -1.33
CA GLY A 328 5.78 -3.21 -0.30
C GLY A 328 4.98 -4.48 0.03
N VAL A 329 5.66 -5.61 0.06
CA VAL A 329 5.13 -6.93 0.44
C VAL A 329 5.46 -7.23 1.89
N CYS A 330 6.68 -6.91 2.32
CA CYS A 330 7.16 -7.10 3.68
C CYS A 330 7.81 -5.81 4.20
N PHE A 331 7.52 -5.47 5.46
CA PHE A 331 8.19 -4.38 6.16
C PHE A 331 8.63 -4.84 7.56
N GLU A 332 9.75 -4.29 8.00
CA GLU A 332 10.26 -4.45 9.37
C GLU A 332 10.19 -3.11 10.11
N SER A 333 10.02 -3.18 11.42
CA SER A 333 10.14 -1.99 12.26
C SER A 333 11.57 -1.46 12.22
N ALA A 334 11.72 -0.15 12.11
CA ALA A 334 13.02 0.51 12.13
C ALA A 334 13.01 1.67 13.14
N PRO A 335 14.15 1.98 13.77
CA PRO A 335 14.26 3.16 14.63
C PRO A 335 13.86 4.44 13.89
N VAL A 336 13.23 5.37 14.59
CA VAL A 336 12.93 6.70 14.06
C VAL A 336 14.25 7.48 13.94
N ARG A 337 14.58 7.88 12.72
CA ARG A 337 15.69 8.78 12.41
C ARG A 337 15.28 10.22 12.74
N GLN A 338 15.76 10.73 13.87
CA GLN A 338 15.36 12.05 14.39
C GLN A 338 15.72 13.19 13.42
N ASP A 339 16.85 13.09 12.72
CA ASP A 339 17.26 14.02 11.68
C ASP A 339 16.22 14.15 10.55
N LEU A 340 15.65 13.02 10.13
CA LEU A 340 14.60 12.99 9.11
C LEU A 340 13.25 13.43 9.67
N ALA A 341 12.91 13.01 10.89
CA ALA A 341 11.67 13.42 11.56
C ALA A 341 11.60 14.94 11.75
N ASP A 342 12.69 15.57 12.19
CA ASP A 342 12.80 17.02 12.35
C ASP A 342 12.68 17.75 11.00
N GLY A 343 13.30 17.20 9.95
CA GLY A 343 13.17 17.71 8.58
C GLY A 343 11.73 17.64 8.07
N LEU A 344 11.04 16.53 8.33
CA LEU A 344 9.62 16.38 7.98
C LEU A 344 8.73 17.32 8.79
N LYS A 345 8.99 17.51 10.09
CA LYS A 345 8.27 18.49 10.90
C LYS A 345 8.39 19.90 10.32
N ARG A 346 9.61 20.32 9.94
CA ARG A 346 9.84 21.61 9.26
C ARG A 346 9.14 21.69 7.91
N LEU A 347 9.15 20.61 7.12
CA LEU A 347 8.44 20.55 5.84
C LEU A 347 6.94 20.73 6.02
N CYS A 348 6.33 20.00 6.97
CA CYS A 348 4.90 20.12 7.28
C CYS A 348 4.55 21.55 7.73
N GLN A 349 5.33 22.11 8.68
CA GLN A 349 5.14 23.49 9.15
C GLN A 349 5.23 24.52 8.01
N LYS A 350 6.21 24.35 7.12
CA LYS A 350 6.43 25.26 5.99
C LYS A 350 5.26 25.26 5.01
N LEU A 351 4.68 24.10 4.76
CA LEU A 351 3.56 23.94 3.83
C LEU A 351 2.19 24.13 4.50
N GLY A 352 2.13 24.25 5.83
CA GLY A 352 0.88 24.25 6.58
C GLY A 352 0.19 22.88 6.61
N TYR A 353 0.95 21.81 6.39
CA TYR A 353 0.41 20.45 6.36
C TYR A 353 0.09 19.93 7.76
N HIS A 354 -1.12 19.42 7.93
CA HIS A 354 -1.56 18.62 9.06
C HIS A 354 -2.34 17.39 8.53
N GLY A 355 -2.35 16.30 9.29
CA GLY A 355 -2.96 15.03 8.89
C GLY A 355 -2.05 13.82 9.00
N VAL A 356 -2.58 12.69 8.55
CA VAL A 356 -1.89 11.40 8.43
C VAL A 356 -1.00 11.41 7.20
N PHE A 357 0.21 10.84 7.31
CA PHE A 357 1.13 10.77 6.19
C PHE A 357 1.99 9.51 6.21
N GLU A 358 2.49 9.16 5.02
CA GLU A 358 3.66 8.30 4.84
C GLU A 358 4.67 9.02 3.96
N VAL A 359 5.93 8.99 4.38
CA VAL A 359 7.06 9.49 3.60
C VAL A 359 8.03 8.37 3.31
N GLU A 360 8.46 8.26 2.06
CA GLU A 360 9.42 7.25 1.61
C GLU A 360 10.77 7.88 1.28
N PHE A 361 11.84 7.19 1.72
CA PHE A 361 13.23 7.56 1.49
C PHE A 361 14.00 6.40 0.87
N ILE A 362 14.78 6.67 -0.17
CA ILE A 362 15.80 5.73 -0.65
C ILE A 362 16.95 5.75 0.35
N GLN A 363 17.28 4.58 0.90
CA GLN A 363 18.48 4.42 1.70
C GLN A 363 19.68 4.21 0.77
N THR A 364 20.60 5.18 0.74
CA THR A 364 21.92 5.04 0.13
C THR A 364 22.95 4.64 1.18
N LYS A 365 24.21 4.44 0.76
CA LYS A 365 25.30 4.15 1.70
C LYS A 365 25.47 5.24 2.77
N ASP A 366 25.34 6.50 2.37
CA ASP A 366 25.74 7.65 3.18
C ASP A 366 24.57 8.56 3.57
N SER A 367 23.35 8.34 3.04
CA SER A 367 22.21 9.27 3.19
C SER A 367 20.85 8.62 2.92
N PHE A 368 19.78 9.34 3.30
CA PHE A 368 18.39 9.01 3.01
C PHE A 368 17.81 10.08 2.09
N LEU A 369 17.32 9.66 0.91
CA LEU A 369 16.83 10.58 -0.11
C LEU A 369 15.30 10.54 -0.15
N LEU A 370 14.64 11.65 0.18
CA LEU A 370 13.19 11.78 0.10
C LEU A 370 12.72 11.59 -1.36
N ILE A 371 11.78 10.67 -1.58
CA ILE A 371 11.26 10.35 -2.92
C ILE A 371 9.75 10.52 -3.10
N ASP A 372 8.98 10.41 -2.02
CA ASP A 372 7.53 10.56 -2.06
C ASP A 372 7.01 10.97 -0.68
N PHE A 373 5.96 11.79 -0.68
CA PHE A 373 5.17 12.15 0.49
C PHE A 373 3.71 11.87 0.16
N ASN A 374 3.06 11.06 0.98
CA ASN A 374 1.70 10.57 0.77
C ASN A 374 0.77 11.16 1.85
N PRO A 375 0.02 12.24 1.57
CA PRO A 375 -0.81 12.96 2.55
C PRO A 375 -2.19 12.31 2.75
N ARG A 376 -2.23 11.00 2.95
CA ARG A 376 -3.48 10.20 2.94
C ARG A 376 -3.25 8.83 3.59
N TYR A 377 -4.31 8.05 3.81
CA TYR A 377 -4.15 6.65 4.26
C TYR A 377 -3.36 5.83 3.24
N TYR A 378 -2.47 4.95 3.71
CA TYR A 378 -1.50 4.23 2.88
C TYR A 378 -1.55 2.71 3.11
N GLY A 379 -0.96 1.93 2.20
CA GLY A 379 -1.25 0.49 2.06
C GLY A 379 -0.87 -0.37 3.28
N GLN A 380 0.20 -0.02 3.96
CA GLN A 380 0.72 -0.70 5.15
C GLN A 380 0.26 -0.05 6.46
N MET A 381 -0.71 0.88 6.45
CA MET A 381 -1.18 1.57 7.66
C MET A 381 -1.65 0.63 8.77
N GLY A 382 -2.15 -0.57 8.43
CA GLY A 382 -2.45 -1.62 9.41
C GLY A 382 -1.24 -1.98 10.29
N PHE A 383 -0.02 -1.85 9.77
CA PHE A 383 1.22 -2.02 10.52
C PHE A 383 1.40 -0.95 11.60
N ASP A 384 1.13 0.31 11.30
CA ASP A 384 1.25 1.41 12.26
C ASP A 384 0.20 1.32 13.36
N ILE A 385 -1.03 0.93 13.00
CA ILE A 385 -2.10 0.67 13.96
C ILE A 385 -1.69 -0.45 14.93
N ALA A 386 -1.13 -1.55 14.41
CA ALA A 386 -0.61 -2.64 15.25
C ALA A 386 0.59 -2.19 16.12
N ARG A 387 1.33 -1.17 15.67
CA ARG A 387 2.43 -0.53 16.41
C ARG A 387 1.99 0.63 17.31
N GLY A 388 0.73 0.57 17.74
CA GLY A 388 0.13 1.51 18.69
C GLY A 388 -0.12 2.90 18.14
N LEU A 389 -0.08 3.09 16.81
CA LEU A 389 -0.35 4.39 16.19
C LEU A 389 -1.66 4.31 15.37
N PRO A 390 -2.84 4.46 16.01
CA PRO A 390 -4.13 4.35 15.35
C PRO A 390 -4.47 5.63 14.56
N LEU A 391 -3.72 5.86 13.49
CA LEU A 391 -3.81 7.04 12.62
C LEU A 391 -5.23 7.40 12.16
N PRO A 392 -6.11 6.44 11.82
CA PRO A 392 -7.48 6.78 11.47
C PRO A 392 -8.26 7.47 12.61
N LEU A 393 -8.03 7.06 13.86
CA LEU A 393 -8.67 7.71 15.01
C LEU A 393 -8.12 9.10 15.26
N MET A 394 -6.82 9.31 15.09
CA MET A 394 -6.21 10.64 15.23
C MET A 394 -6.82 11.62 14.23
N ALA A 395 -6.89 11.24 12.96
CA ALA A 395 -7.55 12.04 11.93
C ALA A 395 -9.04 12.28 12.20
N TYR A 396 -9.74 11.24 12.69
CA TYR A 396 -11.17 11.34 13.01
C TYR A 396 -11.44 12.32 14.14
N HIS A 397 -10.73 12.20 15.28
CA HIS A 397 -10.92 13.09 16.43
C HIS A 397 -10.57 14.53 16.08
N ALA A 398 -9.53 14.73 15.27
CA ALA A 398 -9.20 16.05 14.75
C ALA A 398 -10.31 16.61 13.83
N ALA A 399 -10.83 15.81 12.88
CA ALA A 399 -11.90 16.22 11.96
C ALA A 399 -13.21 16.64 12.67
N VAL A 400 -13.51 16.04 13.82
CA VAL A 400 -14.72 16.35 14.60
C VAL A 400 -14.46 17.36 15.72
N GLY A 401 -13.22 17.82 15.91
CA GLY A 401 -12.84 18.79 16.94
C GLY A 401 -12.74 18.23 18.37
N ASP A 402 -12.60 16.92 18.52
CA ASP A 402 -12.52 16.24 19.83
C ASP A 402 -11.06 16.16 20.32
N SER A 403 -10.60 17.28 20.88
CA SER A 403 -9.20 17.44 21.32
C SER A 403 -8.83 16.53 22.49
N ASP A 404 -9.77 16.24 23.39
CA ASP A 404 -9.54 15.37 24.55
C ASP A 404 -9.31 13.93 24.09
N ALA A 405 -10.18 13.40 23.21
CA ALA A 405 -10.01 12.06 22.68
C ALA A 405 -8.77 11.94 21.79
N LEU A 406 -8.42 12.99 21.03
CA LEU A 406 -7.15 13.04 20.31
C LEU A 406 -5.96 12.95 21.27
N GLY A 407 -5.99 13.71 22.37
CA GLY A 407 -4.97 13.68 23.42
C GLY A 407 -4.79 12.30 24.05
N ASP A 408 -5.90 11.62 24.36
CA ASP A 408 -5.89 10.25 24.88
C ASP A 408 -5.26 9.25 23.90
N VAL A 409 -5.61 9.35 22.61
CA VAL A 409 -5.06 8.49 21.56
C VAL A 409 -3.56 8.74 21.39
N VAL A 410 -3.11 10.00 21.42
CA VAL A 410 -1.69 10.37 21.35
C VAL A 410 -0.93 9.86 22.58
N ALA A 411 -1.47 10.03 23.78
CA ALA A 411 -0.85 9.54 25.01
C ALA A 411 -0.70 8.01 24.99
N ALA A 412 -1.72 7.27 24.55
CA ALA A 412 -1.65 5.83 24.37
C ALA A 412 -0.59 5.42 23.32
N ALA A 413 -0.49 6.16 22.22
CA ALA A 413 0.50 5.91 21.18
C ALA A 413 1.94 6.13 21.66
N ARG A 414 2.18 7.13 22.53
CA ARG A 414 3.49 7.38 23.15
C ARG A 414 3.86 6.33 24.21
N ALA A 415 2.86 5.82 24.93
CA ALA A 415 3.05 4.79 25.96
C ALA A 415 3.24 3.37 25.39
N TRP A 416 2.94 3.18 24.09
CA TRP A 416 3.01 1.88 23.45
C TRP A 416 4.43 1.29 23.45
N LYS A 417 4.51 -0.03 23.67
CA LYS A 417 5.76 -0.79 23.63
C LYS A 417 5.61 -1.97 22.66
N GLY A 418 6.52 -2.06 21.71
CA GLY A 418 6.48 -3.08 20.66
C GLY A 418 6.98 -4.44 21.07
N LYS A 419 6.57 -5.42 20.28
CA LYS A 419 6.99 -6.83 20.39
C LYS A 419 7.89 -7.27 19.23
N GLY A 420 8.28 -6.32 18.36
CA GLY A 420 9.03 -6.60 17.14
C GLY A 420 8.11 -6.93 15.97
N GLU A 421 6.98 -6.24 15.89
CA GLU A 421 5.98 -6.41 14.84
C GLU A 421 6.62 -6.21 13.46
N VAL A 422 6.17 -7.02 12.51
CA VAL A 422 6.49 -6.91 11.08
C VAL A 422 5.21 -6.86 10.27
N PHE A 423 5.27 -6.27 9.08
CA PHE A 423 4.18 -6.36 8.11
C PHE A 423 4.50 -7.43 7.06
N CYS A 424 3.52 -8.24 6.71
CA CYS A 424 3.64 -9.19 5.62
C CYS A 424 2.28 -9.38 4.94
N ASN A 425 2.17 -8.99 3.67
CA ASN A 425 1.09 -9.47 2.82
C ASN A 425 1.38 -10.92 2.42
N ARG A 426 0.84 -11.88 3.20
CA ARG A 426 1.16 -13.31 3.01
C ARG A 426 0.68 -13.85 1.67
N ILE A 427 -0.46 -13.38 1.16
CA ILE A 427 -0.98 -13.78 -0.15
C ILE A 427 0.01 -13.33 -1.24
N ALA A 428 0.41 -12.05 -1.24
CA ALA A 428 1.36 -11.51 -2.20
C ALA A 428 2.74 -12.16 -2.08
N LEU A 429 3.22 -12.42 -0.86
CA LEU A 429 4.48 -13.11 -0.62
C LEU A 429 4.46 -14.53 -1.18
N GLU A 430 3.45 -15.34 -0.85
CA GLU A 430 3.35 -16.71 -1.36
C GLU A 430 3.21 -16.75 -2.89
N MET A 431 2.45 -15.82 -3.48
CA MET A 431 2.40 -15.68 -4.93
C MET A 431 3.78 -15.39 -5.53
N LEU A 432 4.53 -14.45 -4.92
CA LEU A 432 5.88 -14.10 -5.35
C LEU A 432 6.83 -15.31 -5.26
N LEU A 433 6.84 -16.01 -4.12
CA LEU A 433 7.72 -17.15 -3.85
C LEU A 433 7.44 -18.37 -4.73
N ASN A 434 6.18 -18.62 -5.07
CA ASN A 434 5.79 -19.80 -5.84
C ASN A 434 5.86 -19.54 -7.35
N LEU A 435 5.43 -18.37 -7.84
CA LEU A 435 5.38 -18.09 -9.27
C LEU A 435 6.74 -17.65 -9.85
N GLN A 436 7.56 -16.89 -9.10
CA GLN A 436 8.89 -16.52 -9.58
C GLN A 436 9.90 -17.67 -9.51
N ARG A 437 9.67 -18.64 -8.62
CA ARG A 437 10.42 -19.91 -8.64
C ARG A 437 10.13 -20.70 -9.92
N LEU A 438 8.86 -20.77 -10.33
CA LEU A 438 8.47 -21.47 -11.56
C LEU A 438 9.01 -20.78 -12.82
N SER A 439 9.19 -19.46 -12.79
CA SER A 439 9.77 -18.70 -13.92
C SER A 439 11.29 -18.55 -13.87
N GLY A 440 11.98 -19.10 -12.87
CA GLY A 440 13.42 -18.95 -12.65
C GLY A 440 13.88 -17.51 -12.32
N ALA A 441 12.94 -16.61 -12.00
CA ALA A 441 13.22 -15.20 -11.72
C ALA A 441 13.64 -14.94 -10.26
N LEU A 442 13.43 -15.91 -9.37
CA LEU A 442 13.84 -15.86 -7.97
C LEU A 442 14.72 -17.06 -7.62
N PRO A 443 15.98 -16.83 -7.19
CA PRO A 443 16.85 -17.90 -6.69
C PRO A 443 16.19 -18.72 -5.57
N ALA A 444 16.40 -20.04 -5.58
CA ALA A 444 15.71 -20.96 -4.66
C ALA A 444 16.12 -20.75 -3.18
N ASP A 445 17.35 -20.30 -2.96
CA ASP A 445 17.90 -19.87 -1.67
C ASP A 445 17.22 -18.60 -1.16
N GLU A 446 17.02 -17.59 -2.01
CA GLU A 446 16.28 -16.38 -1.66
C GLU A 446 14.82 -16.73 -1.28
N ALA A 447 14.18 -17.61 -2.05
CA ALA A 447 12.83 -18.08 -1.71
C ALA A 447 12.77 -18.84 -0.37
N ARG A 448 13.82 -19.60 -0.01
CA ARG A 448 13.93 -20.26 1.30
C ARG A 448 14.18 -19.26 2.43
N GLN A 449 14.96 -18.20 2.17
CA GLN A 449 15.20 -17.13 3.15
C GLN A 449 13.89 -16.45 3.54
N TRP A 450 13.07 -16.04 2.57
CA TRP A 450 11.79 -15.38 2.86
C TRP A 450 10.77 -16.27 3.56
N ARG A 451 10.73 -17.58 3.26
CA ARG A 451 9.90 -18.53 4.03
C ARG A 451 10.36 -18.65 5.48
N ARG A 452 11.67 -18.72 5.71
CA ARG A 452 12.25 -18.74 7.07
C ARG A 452 11.96 -17.43 7.81
N TRP A 453 12.08 -16.30 7.13
CA TRP A 453 11.75 -14.98 7.66
C TRP A 453 10.27 -14.92 8.09
N LEU A 454 9.32 -15.36 7.27
CA LEU A 454 7.91 -15.38 7.67
C LEU A 454 7.68 -16.32 8.85
N GLN A 455 8.37 -17.46 8.90
CA GLN A 455 8.26 -18.42 9.99
C GLN A 455 8.76 -17.84 11.31
N SER A 456 9.90 -17.12 11.31
CA SER A 456 10.45 -16.50 12.53
C SER A 456 9.61 -15.35 13.06
N HIS A 457 8.80 -14.72 12.22
CA HIS A 457 7.95 -13.58 12.60
C HIS A 457 6.46 -13.91 12.69
N ARG A 458 6.08 -15.19 12.60
CA ARG A 458 4.68 -15.61 12.42
C ARG A 458 3.72 -15.03 13.46
N ASP A 459 4.15 -14.92 14.71
CA ASP A 459 3.32 -14.53 15.85
C ASP A 459 3.20 -13.01 16.01
N VAL A 460 4.07 -12.25 15.34
CA VAL A 460 4.11 -10.77 15.36
C VAL A 460 3.84 -10.15 13.98
N ALA A 461 3.57 -10.99 12.98
CA ALA A 461 3.32 -10.56 11.61
C ALA A 461 1.88 -10.07 11.41
N VAL A 462 1.78 -8.78 11.11
CA VAL A 462 0.56 -8.08 10.72
C VAL A 462 0.31 -8.30 9.24
N ASP A 463 -0.90 -8.73 8.90
CA ASP A 463 -1.31 -8.98 7.53
C ASP A 463 -2.41 -7.97 7.14
N PRO A 464 -2.31 -7.30 5.98
CA PRO A 464 -3.32 -6.33 5.57
C PRO A 464 -4.70 -6.97 5.36
N LEU A 465 -4.76 -8.26 4.99
CA LEU A 465 -5.99 -8.93 4.60
C LEU A 465 -6.43 -9.97 5.62
N ILE A 466 -5.49 -10.79 6.12
CA ILE A 466 -5.79 -11.93 6.99
C ILE A 466 -5.89 -11.46 8.44
N ASP A 467 -7.11 -11.29 8.91
CA ASP A 467 -7.41 -10.94 10.30
C ASP A 467 -8.43 -11.92 10.91
N SER A 468 -8.16 -12.38 12.12
CA SER A 468 -8.89 -13.48 12.77
C SER A 468 -10.36 -13.16 13.04
N ASP A 469 -10.67 -11.88 13.29
CA ASP A 469 -12.03 -11.41 13.53
C ASP A 469 -12.73 -10.97 12.24
N ASP A 470 -12.03 -10.84 11.10
CA ASP A 470 -12.50 -10.27 9.84
C ASP A 470 -11.86 -10.94 8.60
N MET A 471 -12.25 -12.20 8.37
CA MET A 471 -11.67 -13.07 7.33
C MET A 471 -12.23 -12.86 5.91
N MET A 472 -13.39 -12.21 5.76
CA MET A 472 -14.06 -12.05 4.46
C MET A 472 -13.24 -11.26 3.42
N PRO A 473 -12.54 -10.16 3.77
CA PRO A 473 -11.64 -9.47 2.84
C PRO A 473 -10.60 -10.39 2.19
N SER A 474 -10.02 -11.32 2.95
CA SER A 474 -9.07 -12.30 2.41
C SER A 474 -9.71 -13.24 1.39
N ALA A 475 -10.92 -13.72 1.66
CA ALA A 475 -11.62 -14.61 0.74
C ALA A 475 -11.95 -13.91 -0.59
N VAL A 476 -12.33 -12.63 -0.51
CA VAL A 476 -12.62 -11.79 -1.69
C VAL A 476 -11.36 -11.55 -2.52
N GLU A 477 -10.24 -11.19 -1.89
CA GLU A 477 -8.96 -11.03 -2.58
C GLU A 477 -8.56 -12.30 -3.35
N VAL A 478 -8.62 -13.46 -2.68
CA VAL A 478 -8.30 -14.75 -3.31
C VAL A 478 -9.23 -15.04 -4.49
N ALA A 479 -10.53 -14.79 -4.34
CA ALA A 479 -11.50 -14.98 -5.41
C ALA A 479 -11.22 -14.04 -6.61
N GLN A 480 -10.83 -12.79 -6.37
CA GLN A 480 -10.45 -11.84 -7.41
C GLN A 480 -9.18 -12.27 -8.14
N ILE A 481 -8.15 -12.73 -7.42
CA ILE A 481 -6.91 -13.24 -8.02
C ILE A 481 -7.22 -14.44 -8.91
N VAL A 482 -8.00 -15.41 -8.42
CA VAL A 482 -8.39 -16.61 -9.19
C VAL A 482 -9.19 -16.21 -10.43
N TYR A 483 -10.24 -15.40 -10.26
CA TYR A 483 -11.08 -14.94 -11.38
C TYR A 483 -10.27 -14.15 -12.42
N GLY A 484 -9.41 -13.22 -11.99
CA GLY A 484 -8.56 -12.43 -12.87
C GLY A 484 -7.57 -13.29 -13.64
N SER A 485 -6.97 -14.28 -12.98
CA SER A 485 -6.06 -15.24 -13.63
C SER A 485 -6.76 -16.10 -14.69
N ALA A 486 -8.00 -16.50 -14.45
CA ALA A 486 -8.79 -17.29 -15.39
C ALA A 486 -9.27 -16.46 -16.59
N ARG A 487 -9.69 -15.21 -16.36
CA ARG A 487 -10.23 -14.33 -17.41
C ARG A 487 -9.15 -13.73 -18.30
N HIS A 488 -7.98 -13.44 -17.75
CA HIS A 488 -6.87 -12.79 -18.46
C HIS A 488 -5.52 -13.48 -18.20
N PRO A 489 -5.37 -14.76 -18.58
CA PRO A 489 -4.20 -15.58 -18.20
C PRO A 489 -2.89 -15.01 -18.73
N ARG A 490 -2.88 -14.44 -19.94
CA ARG A 490 -1.68 -13.81 -20.53
C ARG A 490 -1.28 -12.53 -19.80
N ALA A 491 -2.24 -11.67 -19.46
CA ALA A 491 -1.96 -10.43 -18.74
C ALA A 491 -1.49 -10.73 -17.31
N PHE A 492 -2.14 -11.69 -16.65
CA PHE A 492 -1.72 -12.20 -15.35
C PHE A 492 -0.28 -12.75 -15.40
N LEU A 493 0.04 -13.63 -16.37
CA LEU A 493 1.40 -14.14 -16.54
C LEU A 493 2.42 -13.03 -16.82
N ARG A 494 2.11 -12.03 -17.65
CA ARG A 494 3.01 -10.88 -17.88
C ARG A 494 3.27 -10.09 -16.60
N MET A 495 2.22 -9.77 -15.83
CA MET A 495 2.33 -9.12 -14.52
C MET A 495 3.15 -9.96 -13.51
N MET A 496 3.11 -11.29 -13.63
CA MET A 496 3.77 -12.23 -12.74
C MET A 496 5.24 -12.52 -13.13
N VAL A 497 5.58 -12.50 -14.42
CA VAL A 497 6.87 -12.98 -14.96
C VAL A 497 7.79 -11.84 -15.47
N LEU A 498 7.23 -10.75 -16.01
CA LEU A 498 8.01 -9.73 -16.75
C LEU A 498 8.40 -8.49 -15.93
N ASN A 499 7.95 -8.37 -14.67
CA ASN A 499 8.33 -7.27 -13.77
C ASN A 499 9.70 -7.52 -13.12
N ARG A 500 10.76 -7.55 -13.93
CA ARG A 500 12.19 -7.59 -13.53
C ARG A 500 12.75 -6.22 -13.14
#